data_AF-A0A952EWD9-F1
#
_entry.id   AF-A0A952EWD9-F1
#
_cell.length_a   1.000
_cell.length_b   1.000
_cell.length_c   1.000
_cell.angle_alpha   90.00
_cell.angle_beta   90.00
_cell.angle_gamma   90.00
#
_symmetry.space_group_name_H-M   'P 1'
#
loop_
_entity.id
_entity.type
_entity.pdbx_description
1 polymer ?
#
loop_
_entity_poly.entity_id
_entity_poly.type
_entity_poly.pdbx_seq_one_letter_code
_entity_poly.pdbx_strand_id
1 'polypeptide(L)'
;GLADKVVFSGRTLPAHLALGILSLELLVHGWDFAVALERPFHVSGAHAAHVLGLASQTLNAHSRATAGFDPPVPVPADASPLDQLIAFTGRNPLQLDRS
;
A
#
# COMPACT_ATOMS: atom_id res chain seq x y z
N GLY A 1 5.92 12.53 -21.01
CA GLY A 1 6.28 11.12 -20.67
C GLY A 1 6.43 11.00 -19.16
N LEU A 2 6.32 9.82 -18.54
CA LEU A 2 6.35 9.66 -17.06
C LEU A 2 7.65 10.12 -16.34
N ALA A 3 8.61 10.64 -17.10
CA ALA A 3 9.79 11.35 -16.62
C ALA A 3 9.52 12.81 -16.22
N ASP A 4 8.38 13.38 -16.65
CA ASP A 4 8.03 14.77 -16.34
C ASP A 4 7.68 14.92 -14.85
N LYS A 5 7.99 16.09 -14.28
CA LYS A 5 7.69 16.40 -12.88
C LYS A 5 6.25 16.89 -12.74
N VAL A 6 5.60 16.52 -11.64
CA VAL A 6 4.23 16.92 -11.28
C VAL A 6 4.21 17.52 -9.88
N VAL A 7 3.26 18.42 -9.64
CA VAL A 7 2.98 18.90 -8.28
C VAL A 7 2.05 17.90 -7.60
N PHE A 8 2.50 17.31 -6.50
CA PHE A 8 1.77 16.32 -5.71
C PHE A 8 1.91 16.68 -4.22
N SER A 9 0.78 16.84 -3.53
CA SER A 9 0.74 17.26 -2.11
C SER A 9 1.63 18.48 -1.80
N GLY A 10 1.61 19.49 -2.68
CA GLY A 10 2.42 20.72 -2.52
C GLY A 10 3.91 20.57 -2.83
N ARG A 11 4.37 19.40 -3.29
CA ARG A 11 5.78 19.13 -3.63
C ARG A 11 5.90 18.77 -5.11
N THR A 12 7.03 19.10 -5.73
CA THR A 12 7.31 18.68 -7.11
C THR A 12 8.02 17.32 -7.10
N LEU A 13 7.40 16.28 -7.68
CA LEU A 13 7.91 14.90 -7.73
C LEU A 13 7.96 14.40 -9.18
N PRO A 14 8.81 13.41 -9.51
CA PRO A 14 8.66 12.67 -10.76
C PRO A 14 7.27 12.03 -10.86
N ALA A 15 6.62 12.10 -12.04
CA ALA A 15 5.26 11.60 -12.23
C ALA A 15 5.09 10.12 -11.81
N HIS A 16 6.05 9.26 -12.14
CA HIS A 16 6.01 7.85 -11.75
C HIS A 16 5.99 7.64 -10.23
N LEU A 17 6.68 8.49 -9.47
CA LEU A 17 6.67 8.42 -8.01
C LEU A 17 5.32 8.85 -7.44
N ALA A 18 4.74 9.92 -7.97
CA ALA A 18 3.41 10.37 -7.58
C ALA A 18 2.33 9.32 -7.86
N LEU A 19 2.40 8.65 -9.02
CA LEU A 19 1.51 7.53 -9.36
C LEU A 19 1.71 6.35 -8.40
N GLY A 20 2.94 6.00 -8.06
CA GLY A 20 3.22 4.93 -7.09
C GLY A 20 2.64 5.21 -5.71
N ILE A 21 2.75 6.45 -5.22
CA ILE A 21 2.12 6.87 -3.97
C ILE A 21 0.61 6.76 -4.08
N LEU A 22 0.01 7.30 -5.13
CA LEU A 22 -1.45 7.21 -5.34
C LEU A 22 -1.94 5.76 -5.40
N SER A 23 -1.22 4.87 -6.08
CA SER A 23 -1.55 3.45 -6.14
C SER A 23 -1.49 2.79 -4.75
N LEU A 24 -0.50 3.14 -3.93
CA LEU A 24 -0.39 2.65 -2.56
C LEU A 24 -1.57 3.13 -1.70
N GLU A 25 -1.80 4.45 -1.66
CA GLU A 25 -2.87 5.08 -0.88
C GLU A 25 -4.25 4.50 -1.24
N LEU A 26 -4.54 4.43 -2.54
CA LEU A 26 -5.83 3.94 -3.01
C LEU A 26 -6.04 2.46 -2.68
N LEU A 27 -5.00 1.64 -2.83
CA LEU A 27 -5.13 0.19 -2.61
C LEU A 27 -5.27 -0.15 -1.13
N VAL A 28 -4.49 0.53 -0.27
CA VAL A 28 -4.54 0.34 1.19
C VAL A 28 -5.86 0.86 1.76
N HIS A 29 -6.29 2.06 1.37
CA HIS A 29 -7.55 2.62 1.88
C HIS A 29 -8.79 1.98 1.26
N GLY A 30 -8.69 1.48 0.02
CA GLY A 30 -9.73 0.62 -0.56
C GLY A 30 -9.93 -0.66 0.24
N TRP A 31 -8.82 -1.28 0.69
CA TRP A 31 -8.87 -2.43 1.59
C TRP A 31 -9.47 -2.06 2.96
N ASP A 32 -9.01 -0.96 3.58
CA ASP A 32 -9.57 -0.46 4.85
C ASP A 32 -11.09 -0.29 4.77
N PHE A 33 -11.57 0.32 3.68
CA PHE A 33 -13.00 0.56 3.45
C PHE A 33 -13.78 -0.74 3.26
N ALA A 34 -13.23 -1.70 2.52
CA ALA A 34 -13.86 -3.00 2.31
C ALA A 34 -13.95 -3.81 3.61
N VAL A 35 -12.89 -3.80 4.43
CA VAL A 35 -12.88 -4.41 5.78
C VAL A 35 -13.97 -3.79 6.65
N ALA A 36 -14.06 -2.46 6.68
CA ALA A 36 -15.06 -1.74 7.48
C ALA A 36 -16.52 -2.05 7.06
N LEU A 37 -16.74 -2.44 5.81
CA LEU A 37 -18.04 -2.82 5.27
C LEU A 37 -18.29 -4.34 5.25
N GLU A 38 -17.34 -5.14 5.74
CA GLU A 38 -17.36 -6.60 5.64
C GLU A 38 -17.61 -7.06 4.19
N ARG A 39 -16.91 -6.44 3.24
CA ARG A 39 -17.02 -6.73 1.80
C ARG A 39 -15.73 -7.36 1.29
N PRO A 40 -15.82 -8.24 0.27
CA PRO A 40 -14.65 -8.77 -0.38
C PRO A 40 -13.91 -7.63 -1.11
N PHE A 41 -12.58 -7.65 -1.01
CA PHE A 41 -11.71 -6.73 -1.75
C PHE A 41 -10.81 -7.54 -2.68
N HIS A 42 -11.01 -7.37 -3.98
CA HIS A 42 -10.25 -8.10 -5.00
C HIS A 42 -9.36 -7.15 -5.79
N VAL A 43 -8.06 -7.45 -5.80
CA VAL A 43 -7.07 -6.87 -6.69
C VAL A 43 -6.25 -7.99 -7.31
N SER A 44 -5.74 -7.79 -8.52
CA SER A 44 -4.81 -8.76 -9.10
C SER A 44 -3.53 -8.86 -8.26
N GLY A 45 -3.04 -10.08 -8.04
CA GLY A 45 -1.79 -10.30 -7.31
C GLY A 45 -0.60 -9.58 -7.93
N ALA A 46 -0.56 -9.48 -9.27
CA ALA A 46 0.48 -8.74 -9.98
C ALA A 46 0.47 -7.24 -9.64
N HIS A 47 -0.71 -6.62 -9.53
CA HIS A 47 -0.83 -5.21 -9.16
C HIS A 47 -0.44 -4.99 -7.70
N ALA A 48 -0.91 -5.83 -6.78
CA ALA A 48 -0.50 -5.74 -5.36
C ALA A 48 1.01 -5.92 -5.18
N ALA A 49 1.61 -6.89 -5.87
CA ALA A 49 3.06 -7.10 -5.85
C ALA A 49 3.83 -5.90 -6.42
N HIS A 50 3.35 -5.29 -7.50
CA HIS A 50 3.95 -4.07 -8.06
C HIS A 50 3.92 -2.92 -7.06
N VAL A 51 2.77 -2.68 -6.43
CA VAL A 51 2.61 -1.62 -5.41
C VAL A 51 3.48 -1.90 -4.18
N LEU A 52 3.59 -3.15 -3.73
CA LEU A 52 4.53 -3.54 -2.66
C LEU A 52 5.98 -3.24 -3.02
N GLY A 53 6.39 -3.53 -4.26
CA GLY A 53 7.72 -3.20 -4.75
C GLY A 53 8.00 -1.68 -4.72
N LEU A 54 7.02 -0.86 -5.09
CA LEU A 54 7.12 0.60 -5.03
C LEU A 54 7.15 1.11 -3.59
N ALA A 55 6.29 0.60 -2.73
CA ALA A 55 6.22 0.95 -1.32
C ALA A 55 7.54 0.61 -0.60
N SER A 56 8.15 -0.54 -0.93
CA SER A 56 9.42 -0.99 -0.34
C SER A 56 10.61 -0.09 -0.70
N GLN A 57 10.57 0.55 -1.87
CA GLN A 57 11.61 1.48 -2.31
C GLN A 57 11.44 2.89 -1.73
N THR A 58 10.21 3.26 -1.39
CA THR A 58 9.85 4.64 -1.01
C THR A 58 9.66 4.83 0.50
N LEU A 59 9.17 3.81 1.21
CA LEU A 59 8.89 3.86 2.65
C LEU A 59 10.10 3.48 3.50
N ASN A 60 10.81 4.50 3.97
CA ASN A 60 11.73 4.40 5.11
C ASN A 60 11.03 4.76 6.45
N ALA A 61 11.72 4.58 7.57
CA ALA A 61 11.19 4.83 8.91
C ALA A 61 10.61 6.25 9.10
N HIS A 62 11.26 7.26 8.53
CA HIS A 62 10.79 8.64 8.61
C HIS A 62 9.53 8.86 7.77
N SER A 63 9.53 8.43 6.50
CA SER A 63 8.38 8.57 5.61
C SER A 63 7.15 7.80 6.07
N ARG A 64 7.33 6.67 6.76
CA ARG A 64 6.24 5.91 7.38
C ARG A 64 5.50 6.73 8.43
N ALA A 65 6.25 7.35 9.35
CA ALA A 65 5.66 8.19 10.39
C ALA A 65 4.90 9.39 9.81
N THR A 66 5.39 9.99 8.72
CA THR A 66 4.70 11.09 8.04
C THR A 66 3.46 10.62 7.26
N ALA A 67 3.51 9.43 6.66
CA ALA A 67 2.41 8.86 5.88
C ALA A 67 1.35 8.15 6.74
N GLY A 68 1.57 7.98 8.04
CA GLY A 68 0.66 7.24 8.91
C GLY A 68 0.70 5.72 8.71
N PHE A 69 1.86 5.18 8.30
CA PHE A 69 2.09 3.74 8.25
C PHE A 69 2.85 3.26 9.48
N ASP A 70 2.37 2.18 10.08
CA ASP A 70 3.01 1.52 11.22
C ASP A 70 4.14 0.57 10.76
N PRO A 71 4.96 0.02 11.68
CA PRO A 71 5.93 -1.01 11.34
C PRO A 71 5.25 -2.24 10.71
N PRO A 72 5.89 -2.92 9.74
CA PRO A 72 5.34 -4.14 9.16
C PRO A 72 4.98 -5.20 10.20
N VAL A 73 3.85 -5.88 10.00
CA VAL A 73 3.45 -7.02 10.83
C VAL A 73 3.80 -8.36 10.17
N PRO A 74 4.01 -9.45 10.94
CA PRO A 74 4.30 -10.76 10.37
C PRO A 74 3.10 -11.34 9.61
N VAL A 75 3.37 -11.99 8.49
CA VAL A 75 2.42 -12.82 7.72
C VAL A 75 3.10 -14.12 7.26
N PRO A 76 2.33 -15.19 6.96
CA PRO A 76 2.88 -16.40 6.36
C PRO A 76 3.68 -16.11 5.08
N ALA A 77 4.71 -16.92 4.82
CA ALA A 77 5.58 -16.72 3.65
C ALA A 77 4.85 -16.94 2.31
N ASP A 78 3.75 -17.69 2.33
CA ASP A 78 2.85 -17.98 1.21
C ASP A 78 1.61 -17.06 1.18
N ALA A 79 1.56 -16.02 2.04
CA ALA A 79 0.48 -15.04 2.04
C ALA A 79 0.35 -14.36 0.67
N SER A 80 -0.88 -13.97 0.31
CA SER A 80 -1.12 -13.33 -0.98
C SER A 80 -0.34 -12.01 -1.10
N PRO A 81 -0.02 -11.53 -2.32
CA PRO A 81 0.66 -10.25 -2.48
C PRO A 81 -0.11 -9.06 -1.88
N LEU A 82 -1.45 -9.15 -1.82
CA LEU A 82 -2.27 -8.14 -1.13
C LEU A 82 -2.03 -8.20 0.38
N ASP A 83 -2.05 -9.39 0.99
CA ASP A 83 -1.82 -9.53 2.44
C ASP A 83 -0.42 -9.05 2.83
N GLN A 84 0.60 -9.38 2.02
CA GLN A 84 1.96 -8.90 2.22
C GLN A 84 2.05 -7.37 2.14
N LEU A 85 1.34 -6.74 1.19
CA LEU A 85 1.26 -5.30 1.08
C LEU A 85 0.58 -4.66 2.29
N ILE A 86 -0.58 -5.17 2.71
CA ILE A 86 -1.31 -4.66 3.87
C ILE A 86 -0.46 -4.82 5.14
N ALA A 87 0.14 -5.99 5.33
CA ALA A 87 1.06 -6.26 6.43
C ALA A 87 2.26 -5.32 6.43
N PHE A 88 2.82 -5.00 5.26
CA PHE A 88 3.92 -4.03 5.10
C PHE A 88 3.54 -2.63 5.57
N THR A 89 2.26 -2.25 5.55
CA THR A 89 1.78 -0.96 6.08
C THR A 89 1.51 -0.95 7.60
N GLY A 90 1.72 -2.09 8.26
CA GLY A 90 1.46 -2.30 9.68
C GLY A 90 0.02 -2.68 10.03
N ARG A 91 -0.83 -2.86 9.02
CA ARG A 91 -2.20 -3.37 9.17
C ARG A 91 -2.21 -4.90 9.26
N ASN A 92 -3.19 -5.47 9.94
CA ASN A 92 -3.34 -6.93 10.05
C ASN A 92 -4.29 -7.47 8.96
N PRO A 93 -3.79 -8.15 7.91
CA PRO A 93 -4.65 -8.71 6.87
C PRO A 93 -5.51 -9.89 7.34
N LEU A 94 -5.10 -10.58 8.40
CA LEU A 94 -5.79 -11.78 8.93
C LEU A 94 -6.96 -11.44 9.86
N GLN A 95 -7.35 -10.17 9.96
CA GLN A 95 -8.45 -9.73 10.84
C GLN A 95 -9.83 -10.23 10.35
N LEU A 96 -9.99 -10.45 9.04
CA LEU A 96 -11.24 -10.94 8.45
C LEU A 96 -11.45 -12.46 8.59
N ASP A 97 -10.39 -13.23 8.89
CA ASP A 97 -10.46 -14.70 9.00
C ASP A 97 -10.88 -15.17 10.41
N ARG A 98 -11.21 -14.23 11.30
CA ARG A 98 -11.59 -14.48 12.71
C ARG A 98 -13.04 -14.09 13.03
N SER A 99 -13.83 -13.80 12.00
CA SER A 99 -15.25 -13.42 12.08
C SER A 99 -16.17 -14.63 12.01
#